data_AF-K0SKN6-F1
#
_entry.id   AF-K0SKN6-F1
#
_cell.length_a   1.000
_cell.length_b   1.000
_cell.length_c   1.000
_cell.angle_alpha   90.00
_cell.angle_beta   90.00
_cell.angle_gamma   90.00
#
_symmetry.space_group_name_H-M   'P 1'
#
loop_
_entity.id
_entity.type
_entity.pdbx_description
1 polymer ?
#
loop_
_entity_poly.entity_id
_entity_poly.type
_entity_poly.pdbx_seq_one_letter_code
_entity_poly.pdbx_strand_id
1 'polypeptide(L)'
;MGRKKRKRPQHDNGPSGDHDVGPPQVLSGSSRGRPSSSDTWDTRPSLPTSNWFSGGVNWISRRRIDAGDNSCDNAKMPSVPPATTSQNSILLIELNKIKNDLMPAAQRASSEKAADKEFRRSGLSQFVNRSAIKLANIDALLGFTLTTACCPRRGGGAAASPLVFADLCGAPGGFSEYIFYRLKHPVKVAIEEIDRDRLKHAVSETAPDVAGLHLELGRQNRDARAFPRSSEEAASSCLGFGMSLSGSNDDGKGVAWNMEHLKEYHLDKSHGRCQYVFQTTSGDDGTGSIYTWKNTLSLLKLISTTLGEKAPRDGLANLVVADGGFDAQRDSNCQESLAHKIVVCQTAAALSLLRVGGTFVLKMFGFRETRTRRMLSYIYECFEKMAFVKPVLSRPASAERYLVCYGYEGTGAKFEGSKWRDQMLATMDGTLYRKHTPLETLMDSFDQEMLMLNIDTCKSIIEYLEVKERGEVLHSRSNLDTRVYESAWKLR
;
A
#
# COMPACT_ATOMS: atom_id res chain seq x y z
N MET A 1 50.36 -20.98 35.30
CA MET A 1 49.95 -21.00 36.73
C MET A 1 48.48 -21.41 36.81
N GLY A 2 48.12 -22.34 37.71
CA GLY A 2 46.74 -22.54 38.17
C GLY A 2 45.87 -23.62 37.48
N ARG A 3 46.08 -24.90 37.84
CA ARG A 3 45.13 -26.02 37.67
C ARG A 3 43.98 -25.95 38.71
N LYS A 4 42.79 -26.50 38.37
CA LYS A 4 42.02 -27.57 39.09
C LYS A 4 40.52 -27.49 38.68
N LYS A 5 39.95 -28.46 37.95
CA LYS A 5 39.40 -29.80 38.33
C LYS A 5 38.22 -29.80 39.33
N ARG A 6 37.04 -30.16 38.78
CA ARG A 6 35.96 -31.09 39.24
C ARG A 6 35.47 -31.04 40.70
N LYS A 7 34.13 -31.08 40.88
CA LYS A 7 33.38 -32.21 41.49
C LYS A 7 31.84 -32.02 41.48
N ARG A 8 31.12 -33.10 41.13
CA ARG A 8 29.73 -33.41 41.55
C ARG A 8 29.77 -34.10 42.93
N PRO A 9 28.64 -34.14 43.67
CA PRO A 9 27.97 -35.41 44.02
C PRO A 9 26.44 -35.29 43.82
N GLN A 10 25.65 -36.25 43.32
CA GLN A 10 25.23 -37.61 43.76
C GLN A 10 24.36 -37.69 45.04
N HIS A 11 23.08 -38.04 44.78
CA HIS A 11 22.04 -38.78 45.53
C HIS A 11 22.16 -39.05 47.04
N ASP A 12 21.01 -38.93 47.73
CA ASP A 12 20.53 -39.97 48.65
C ASP A 12 18.99 -40.03 48.76
N ASN A 13 18.48 -41.21 49.14
CA ASN A 13 17.10 -41.70 49.05
C ASN A 13 16.27 -41.58 50.36
N GLY A 14 14.97 -41.25 50.24
CA GLY A 14 13.77 -41.77 50.96
C GLY A 14 13.63 -41.59 52.50
N PRO A 15 12.49 -41.97 53.13
CA PRO A 15 11.25 -42.53 52.57
C PRO A 15 9.90 -41.96 53.12
N SER A 16 8.79 -42.37 52.46
CA SER A 16 7.46 -42.78 52.98
C SER A 16 6.63 -41.87 53.90
N GLY A 17 5.37 -41.64 53.49
CA GLY A 17 4.27 -41.19 54.34
C GLY A 17 2.95 -41.07 53.57
N ASP A 18 2.29 -42.21 53.35
CA ASP A 18 0.89 -42.30 52.94
C ASP A 18 -0.02 -41.64 53.99
N HIS A 19 -0.94 -40.78 53.57
CA HIS A 19 -2.26 -40.68 54.21
C HIS A 19 -3.32 -40.21 53.20
N ASP A 20 -4.11 -41.20 52.81
CA ASP A 20 -5.41 -41.15 52.18
C ASP A 20 -6.44 -40.48 53.12
N VAL A 21 -7.10 -39.41 52.68
CA VAL A 21 -8.36 -38.93 53.27
C VAL A 21 -9.26 -38.44 52.14
N GLY A 22 -10.37 -39.18 51.93
CA GLY A 22 -11.41 -38.92 50.93
C GLY A 22 -12.23 -37.64 51.16
N PRO A 23 -13.21 -37.39 50.27
CA PRO A 23 -13.86 -36.09 50.11
C PRO A 23 -14.99 -35.89 51.13
N PRO A 24 -15.22 -34.67 51.65
CA PRO A 24 -16.45 -34.41 52.38
C PRO A 24 -17.59 -34.06 51.42
N GLN A 25 -18.67 -34.80 51.60
CA GLN A 25 -19.98 -34.67 50.96
C GLN A 25 -20.70 -33.37 51.37
N VAL A 26 -21.42 -32.83 50.38
CA VAL A 26 -22.81 -32.33 50.42
C VAL A 26 -23.40 -32.04 51.80
N LEU A 27 -23.66 -30.76 52.06
CA LEU A 27 -24.74 -30.32 52.95
C LEU A 27 -25.68 -29.39 52.19
N SER A 28 -26.94 -29.80 52.17
CA SER A 28 -28.12 -29.16 51.64
C SER A 28 -28.63 -28.03 52.54
N GLY A 29 -29.13 -26.96 51.94
CA GLY A 29 -30.26 -26.20 52.49
C GLY A 29 -30.02 -24.71 52.70
N SER A 30 -30.58 -23.88 51.81
CA SER A 30 -31.49 -22.78 52.18
C SER A 30 -31.61 -21.78 51.02
N SER A 31 -32.78 -21.84 50.40
CA SER A 31 -33.34 -20.96 49.38
C SER A 31 -33.26 -19.46 49.71
N ARG A 32 -32.67 -18.65 48.81
CA ARG A 32 -33.14 -17.27 48.51
C ARG A 32 -32.81 -16.88 47.05
N GLY A 33 -33.89 -16.68 46.28
CA GLY A 33 -34.00 -15.72 45.16
C GLY A 33 -33.10 -15.86 43.94
N ARG A 34 -33.62 -16.49 42.88
CA ARG A 34 -33.19 -16.21 41.48
C ARG A 34 -33.66 -14.82 41.06
N PRO A 35 -32.82 -14.04 40.38
CA PRO A 35 -33.20 -13.33 39.17
C PRO A 35 -32.67 -14.10 37.96
N SER A 36 -33.46 -14.15 36.89
CA SER A 36 -33.17 -14.82 35.63
C SER A 36 -31.90 -14.27 34.96
N SER A 37 -30.85 -15.08 34.88
CA SER A 37 -29.69 -14.82 34.02
C SER A 37 -29.95 -15.37 32.62
N SER A 38 -30.50 -14.52 31.74
CA SER A 38 -30.40 -14.69 30.29
C SER A 38 -29.57 -13.55 29.72
N ASP A 39 -28.35 -13.37 30.24
CA ASP A 39 -27.34 -12.51 29.62
C ASP A 39 -26.16 -13.40 29.25
N THR A 40 -26.31 -14.09 28.12
CA THR A 40 -25.18 -14.59 27.37
C THR A 40 -24.40 -13.38 26.87
N TRP A 41 -23.32 -13.05 27.57
CA TRP A 41 -22.28 -12.12 27.12
C TRP A 41 -21.53 -12.76 25.93
N ASP A 42 -22.19 -12.82 24.78
CA ASP A 42 -21.58 -13.07 23.47
C ASP A 42 -21.28 -11.73 22.81
N THR A 43 -20.64 -10.81 23.55
CA THR A 43 -20.11 -9.56 22.99
C THR A 43 -18.73 -9.85 22.42
N ARG A 44 -18.70 -10.49 21.25
CA ARG A 44 -17.55 -10.35 20.35
C ARG A 44 -17.36 -8.84 20.12
N PRO A 45 -16.15 -8.28 20.24
CA PRO A 45 -15.91 -6.97 19.68
C PRO A 45 -16.17 -7.11 18.17
N SER A 46 -17.26 -6.50 17.71
CA SER A 46 -17.57 -6.41 16.28
C SER A 46 -16.34 -5.82 15.60
N LEU A 47 -15.73 -6.57 14.69
CA LEU A 47 -14.79 -6.00 13.73
C LEU A 47 -15.48 -4.77 13.11
N PRO A 48 -14.80 -3.61 12.98
CA PRO A 48 -15.43 -2.43 12.42
C PRO A 48 -16.07 -2.81 11.09
N THR A 49 -17.37 -2.59 10.97
CA THR A 49 -18.20 -2.84 9.77
C THR A 49 -17.87 -1.85 8.65
N SER A 50 -16.65 -1.29 8.63
CA SER A 50 -16.26 -0.36 7.58
C SER A 50 -16.09 -1.13 6.27
N ASN A 51 -16.62 -0.55 5.19
CA ASN A 51 -16.65 -1.14 3.85
C ASN A 51 -15.26 -1.49 3.29
N TRP A 52 -14.18 -1.11 3.98
CA TRP A 52 -12.79 -1.25 3.53
C TRP A 52 -12.27 -2.69 3.54
N PHE A 53 -12.91 -3.58 4.30
CA PHE A 53 -12.44 -4.96 4.46
C PHE A 53 -13.14 -5.93 3.49
N SER A 54 -14.38 -5.66 3.11
CA SER A 54 -15.23 -6.59 2.35
C SER A 54 -16.18 -5.94 1.33
N GLY A 55 -16.32 -4.62 1.33
CA GLY A 55 -17.31 -3.88 0.53
C GLY A 55 -16.80 -3.34 -0.81
N GLY A 56 -15.60 -3.74 -1.24
CA GLY A 56 -14.94 -3.19 -2.41
C GLY A 56 -14.40 -1.77 -2.18
N VAL A 57 -13.92 -1.15 -3.25
CA VAL A 57 -13.33 0.19 -3.21
C VAL A 57 -14.35 1.23 -3.67
N ASN A 58 -14.51 2.31 -2.90
CA ASN A 58 -15.36 3.43 -3.30
C ASN A 58 -14.64 4.29 -4.35
N TRP A 59 -15.00 4.08 -5.61
CA TRP A 59 -14.46 4.84 -6.74
C TRP A 59 -15.23 6.14 -6.96
N ILE A 60 -14.49 7.21 -7.18
CA ILE A 60 -15.00 8.44 -7.75
C ILE A 60 -14.51 8.58 -9.20
N SER A 61 -15.40 8.91 -10.14
CA SER A 61 -15.04 9.12 -11.54
C SER A 61 -15.35 10.54 -12.00
N ARG A 62 -14.50 11.04 -12.91
CA ARG A 62 -14.70 12.36 -13.55
C ARG A 62 -15.82 12.36 -14.59
N ARG A 63 -16.06 11.24 -15.25
CA ARG A 63 -17.12 11.17 -16.27
C ARG A 63 -18.45 11.03 -15.56
N ARG A 64 -19.32 12.05 -15.69
CA ARG A 64 -20.76 11.84 -15.48
C ARG A 64 -21.16 10.71 -16.42
N ILE A 65 -21.94 9.75 -15.91
CA ILE A 65 -22.70 8.83 -16.77
C ILE A 65 -23.68 9.72 -17.54
N ASP A 66 -23.25 10.20 -18.72
CA ASP A 66 -24.15 10.84 -19.66
C ASP A 66 -25.05 9.72 -20.21
N ALA A 67 -26.31 9.75 -19.74
CA ALA A 67 -27.48 9.07 -20.27
C ALA A 67 -27.33 7.60 -20.74
N GLY A 68 -27.88 6.66 -19.95
CA GLY A 68 -28.54 5.49 -20.53
C GLY A 68 -28.06 4.09 -20.14
N ASP A 69 -27.21 3.91 -19.13
CA ASP A 69 -26.77 2.57 -18.71
C ASP A 69 -27.11 2.30 -17.24
N ASN A 70 -28.20 1.58 -17.02
CA ASN A 70 -28.69 1.11 -15.71
C ASN A 70 -27.98 -0.19 -15.29
N SER A 71 -26.65 -0.25 -15.42
CA SER A 71 -25.87 -1.43 -15.04
C SER A 71 -24.51 -1.10 -14.42
N CYS A 72 -24.49 -0.21 -13.43
CA CYS A 72 -23.51 -0.33 -12.35
C CYS A 72 -24.13 0.16 -11.04
N ASP A 73 -24.01 -0.70 -10.03
CA ASP A 73 -24.88 -0.74 -8.87
C ASP A 73 -24.87 0.54 -8.04
N ASN A 74 -26.09 0.90 -7.62
CA ASN A 74 -26.36 1.75 -6.46
C ASN A 74 -25.68 1.18 -5.21
N ALA A 75 -24.42 1.53 -4.97
CA ALA A 75 -23.90 1.57 -3.62
C ALA A 75 -24.63 2.73 -2.92
N LYS A 76 -25.75 2.42 -2.26
CA LYS A 76 -26.39 3.31 -1.28
C LYS A 76 -25.31 3.81 -0.34
N MET A 77 -24.90 5.07 -0.47
CA MET A 77 -24.16 5.72 0.59
C MET A 77 -25.00 5.62 1.87
N PRO A 78 -24.45 5.16 3.00
CA PRO A 78 -25.19 5.14 4.25
C PRO A 78 -25.68 6.56 4.55
N SER A 79 -26.91 6.67 5.05
CA SER A 79 -27.63 7.92 5.34
C SER A 79 -27.07 8.73 6.51
N VAL A 80 -25.75 8.68 6.70
CA VAL A 80 -25.01 9.49 7.67
C VAL A 80 -24.89 10.89 7.08
N PRO A 81 -25.16 11.96 7.84
CA PRO A 81 -24.95 13.32 7.34
C PRO A 81 -23.50 13.46 6.83
N PRO A 82 -23.27 14.13 5.69
CA PRO A 82 -21.95 14.19 5.08
C PRO A 82 -20.94 14.75 6.09
N ALA A 83 -19.83 14.04 6.25
CA ALA A 83 -18.71 14.46 7.08
C ALA A 83 -18.31 15.90 6.74
N THR A 84 -18.15 16.74 7.76
CA THR A 84 -17.66 18.11 7.58
C THR A 84 -16.23 18.24 8.10
N THR A 85 -15.46 19.14 7.47
CA THR A 85 -14.11 19.50 7.96
C THR A 85 -14.11 19.90 9.44
N SER A 86 -15.19 20.55 9.91
CA SER A 86 -15.37 20.92 11.32
C SER A 86 -15.51 19.70 12.25
N GLN A 87 -16.33 18.71 11.89
CA GLN A 87 -16.46 17.46 12.64
C GLN A 87 -15.14 16.69 12.70
N ASN A 88 -14.45 16.57 11.55
CA ASN A 88 -13.15 15.91 11.50
C ASN A 88 -12.10 16.63 12.36
N SER A 89 -12.22 17.95 12.56
CA SER A 89 -11.34 18.70 13.44
C SER A 89 -11.55 18.35 14.92
N ILE A 90 -12.80 18.12 15.33
CA ILE A 90 -13.14 17.69 16.70
C ILE A 90 -12.58 16.29 16.97
N LEU A 91 -12.82 15.34 16.05
CA LEU A 91 -12.29 13.98 16.16
C LEU A 91 -10.76 13.94 16.20
N LEU A 92 -10.08 14.79 15.42
CA LEU A 92 -8.62 14.87 15.47
C LEU A 92 -8.11 15.38 16.83
N ILE A 93 -8.80 16.36 17.43
CA ILE A 93 -8.47 16.84 18.78
C ILE A 93 -8.65 15.71 19.81
N GLU A 94 -9.74 14.96 19.74
CA GLU A 94 -9.97 13.79 20.59
C GLU A 94 -8.85 12.74 20.41
N LEU A 95 -8.55 12.36 19.17
CA LEU A 95 -7.51 11.38 18.87
C LEU A 95 -6.14 11.81 19.42
N ASN A 96 -5.77 13.08 19.25
CA ASN A 96 -4.50 13.59 19.75
C ASN A 96 -4.43 13.60 21.27
N LYS A 97 -5.55 13.87 21.97
CA LYS A 97 -5.62 13.73 23.44
C LYS A 97 -5.37 12.28 23.86
N ILE A 98 -6.11 11.33 23.28
CA ILE A 98 -5.97 9.89 23.58
C ILE A 98 -4.55 9.40 23.26
N LYS A 99 -3.95 9.85 22.15
CA LYS A 99 -2.57 9.52 21.79
C LYS A 99 -1.57 10.04 22.83
N ASN A 100 -1.75 11.25 23.34
CA ASN A 100 -0.89 11.80 24.37
C ASN A 100 -1.03 11.01 25.68
N ASP A 101 -2.24 10.57 26.04
CA ASP A 101 -2.49 9.71 27.20
C ASP A 101 -1.85 8.32 27.04
N LEU A 102 -1.76 7.81 25.81
CA LEU A 102 -1.07 6.57 25.45
C LEU A 102 0.45 6.67 25.53
N MET A 103 1.06 7.85 25.35
CA MET A 103 2.53 8.00 25.21
C MET A 103 3.34 7.36 26.36
N PRO A 104 2.96 7.50 27.66
CA PRO A 104 3.69 6.88 28.76
C PRO A 104 3.61 5.34 28.80
N ALA A 105 2.51 4.74 28.32
CA ALA A 105 2.27 3.29 28.36
C ALA A 105 2.69 2.58 27.05
N ALA A 106 2.53 3.24 25.90
CA ALA A 106 2.74 2.68 24.56
C ALA A 106 4.19 2.77 24.04
N GLN A 107 5.03 3.65 24.61
CA GLN A 107 6.45 3.80 24.23
C GLN A 107 7.29 2.53 24.43
N ARG A 108 6.75 1.49 25.08
CA ARG A 108 7.39 0.17 25.21
C ARG A 108 6.85 -0.91 24.26
N ALA A 109 5.75 -0.68 23.52
CA ALA A 109 5.01 -1.77 22.85
C ALA A 109 4.81 -1.64 21.33
N SER A 110 4.83 -0.45 20.71
CA SER A 110 4.49 -0.29 19.28
C SER A 110 5.53 0.49 18.48
N SER A 111 6.70 -0.11 18.26
CA SER A 111 7.64 0.35 17.22
C SER A 111 7.40 -0.41 15.91
N GLU A 112 7.75 0.17 14.78
CA GLU A 112 7.75 -0.52 13.47
C GLU A 112 8.58 -1.82 13.50
N LYS A 113 9.67 -1.82 14.28
CA LYS A 113 10.47 -3.02 14.54
C LYS A 113 9.67 -4.13 15.24
N ALA A 114 8.72 -3.78 16.11
CA ALA A 114 7.83 -4.75 16.75
C ALA A 114 6.79 -5.30 15.77
N ALA A 115 6.18 -4.43 14.95
CA ALA A 115 5.25 -4.85 13.89
C ALA A 115 5.92 -5.72 12.82
N ASP A 116 7.14 -5.38 12.40
CA ASP A 116 7.93 -6.20 11.46
C ASP A 116 8.40 -7.51 12.10
N LYS A 117 8.64 -7.53 13.42
CA LYS A 117 8.92 -8.76 14.17
C LYS A 117 7.69 -9.65 14.27
N GLU A 118 6.50 -9.08 14.48
CA GLU A 118 5.24 -9.79 14.47
C GLU A 118 4.91 -10.32 13.07
N PHE A 119 5.09 -9.50 12.03
CA PHE A 119 4.96 -9.90 10.63
C PHE A 119 5.87 -11.08 10.29
N ARG A 120 7.15 -11.04 10.67
CA ARG A 120 8.08 -12.18 10.48
C ARG A 120 7.67 -13.44 11.24
N ARG A 121 6.87 -13.32 12.29
CA ARG A 121 6.30 -14.45 13.05
C ARG A 121 4.94 -14.91 12.49
N SER A 122 4.30 -14.08 11.67
CA SER A 122 3.07 -14.41 10.98
C SER A 122 3.36 -15.33 9.80
N GLY A 123 2.45 -16.24 9.46
CA GLY A 123 2.60 -17.11 8.27
C GLY A 123 2.67 -16.36 6.93
N LEU A 124 2.45 -15.03 6.95
CA LEU A 124 2.57 -14.12 5.81
C LEU A 124 4.02 -13.70 5.50
N SER A 125 5.01 -14.25 6.21
CA SER A 125 6.44 -13.91 6.13
C SER A 125 7.14 -14.30 4.82
N GLN A 126 6.41 -14.62 3.76
CA GLN A 126 6.99 -15.04 2.48
C GLN A 126 7.58 -13.87 1.69
N PHE A 127 7.33 -12.62 2.08
CA PHE A 127 7.84 -11.42 1.42
C PHE A 127 8.90 -10.70 2.28
N VAL A 128 9.76 -9.93 1.61
CA VAL A 128 10.88 -9.18 2.22
C VAL A 128 10.42 -8.25 3.34
N ASN A 129 9.22 -7.68 3.23
CA ASN A 129 8.60 -6.86 4.26
C ASN A 129 7.06 -6.83 4.12
N ARG A 130 6.41 -6.14 5.06
CA ARG A 130 4.95 -6.03 5.10
C ARG A 130 4.35 -5.17 3.98
N SER A 131 5.13 -4.37 3.24
CA SER A 131 4.57 -3.53 2.17
C SER A 131 4.06 -4.39 1.02
N ALA A 132 4.72 -5.52 0.71
CA ALA A 132 4.21 -6.51 -0.24
C ALA A 132 2.76 -6.92 0.06
N ILE A 133 2.44 -7.18 1.32
CA ILE A 133 1.09 -7.56 1.73
C ILE A 133 0.10 -6.40 1.65
N LYS A 134 0.53 -5.16 1.94
CA LYS A 134 -0.33 -3.98 1.74
C LYS A 134 -0.75 -3.87 0.28
N LEU A 135 0.21 -4.05 -0.65
CA LEU A 135 -0.11 -4.04 -2.08
C LEU A 135 -0.96 -5.24 -2.49
N ALA A 136 -0.74 -6.43 -1.93
CA ALA A 136 -1.61 -7.59 -2.14
C ALA A 136 -3.05 -7.34 -1.71
N ASN A 137 -3.24 -6.68 -0.56
CA ASN A 137 -4.55 -6.30 -0.09
C ASN A 137 -5.20 -5.25 -1.00
N ILE A 138 -4.45 -4.21 -1.40
CA ILE A 138 -4.95 -3.19 -2.33
C ILE A 138 -5.35 -3.85 -3.65
N ASP A 139 -4.50 -4.69 -4.24
CA ASP A 139 -4.78 -5.37 -5.50
C ASP A 139 -6.03 -6.26 -5.40
N ALA A 140 -6.19 -7.02 -4.32
CA ALA A 140 -7.38 -7.83 -4.07
C ALA A 140 -8.66 -6.98 -3.97
N LEU A 141 -8.62 -5.84 -3.27
CA LEU A 141 -9.74 -4.90 -3.17
C LEU A 141 -10.13 -4.31 -4.53
N LEU A 142 -9.17 -4.21 -5.45
CA LEU A 142 -9.37 -3.73 -6.82
C LEU A 142 -9.75 -4.86 -7.79
N GLY A 143 -10.06 -6.06 -7.32
CA GLY A 143 -10.36 -7.20 -8.20
C GLY A 143 -9.14 -7.69 -9.00
N PHE A 144 -7.94 -7.50 -8.44
CA PHE A 144 -6.64 -7.84 -9.02
C PHE A 144 -6.23 -7.05 -10.26
N THR A 145 -6.87 -5.91 -10.55
CA THR A 145 -6.61 -5.16 -11.77
C THR A 145 -5.21 -4.56 -11.85
N LEU A 146 -4.49 -4.34 -10.73
CA LEU A 146 -3.11 -3.78 -10.78
C LEU A 146 -2.15 -4.71 -11.51
N THR A 147 -2.38 -6.02 -11.40
CA THR A 147 -1.48 -7.06 -11.92
C THR A 147 -2.08 -7.81 -13.11
N THR A 148 -3.42 -7.89 -13.20
CA THR A 148 -4.12 -8.63 -14.27
C THR A 148 -4.54 -7.77 -15.46
N ALA A 149 -4.98 -6.52 -15.24
CA ALA A 149 -5.46 -5.65 -16.33
C ALA A 149 -4.30 -4.99 -17.11
N CYS A 150 -3.11 -4.94 -16.51
CA CYS A 150 -1.91 -4.39 -17.15
C CYS A 150 -1.15 -5.41 -18.02
N CYS A 151 -1.60 -6.67 -18.07
CA CYS A 151 -1.07 -7.70 -18.96
C CYS A 151 -1.82 -7.67 -20.30
N PRO A 152 -1.14 -7.67 -21.48
CA PRO A 152 -1.83 -7.74 -22.76
C PRO A 152 -2.73 -8.98 -22.86
N ARG A 153 -3.97 -8.78 -23.29
CA ARG A 153 -4.91 -9.90 -23.53
C ARG A 153 -4.36 -10.85 -24.60
N ARG A 154 -4.47 -12.15 -24.33
CA ARG A 154 -4.26 -13.24 -25.30
C ARG A 154 -5.27 -13.06 -26.46
N GLY A 155 -4.79 -12.86 -27.69
CA GLY A 155 -5.65 -12.99 -28.90
C GLY A 155 -5.62 -11.85 -29.92
N GLY A 156 -4.92 -10.74 -29.69
CA GLY A 156 -4.61 -9.76 -30.75
C GLY A 156 -3.28 -10.13 -31.40
N GLY A 157 -3.20 -10.32 -32.72
CA GLY A 157 -2.01 -10.77 -33.45
C GLY A 157 -0.76 -9.86 -33.39
N ALA A 158 -0.68 -8.92 -32.45
CA ALA A 158 0.52 -8.15 -32.13
C ALA A 158 1.24 -8.78 -30.94
N ALA A 159 2.56 -8.91 -31.02
CA ALA A 159 3.38 -9.42 -29.91
C ALA A 159 3.03 -8.67 -28.60
N ALA A 160 2.65 -9.41 -27.56
CA ALA A 160 2.24 -8.85 -26.27
C ALA A 160 3.32 -7.90 -25.72
N SER A 161 3.02 -6.61 -25.56
CA SER A 161 3.96 -5.65 -24.96
C SER A 161 4.20 -5.99 -23.49
N PRO A 162 5.44 -5.91 -22.97
CA PRO A 162 5.70 -6.21 -21.57
C PRO A 162 4.87 -5.33 -20.63
N LEU A 163 4.50 -5.86 -19.47
CA LEU A 163 4.05 -5.03 -18.35
C LEU A 163 5.24 -4.22 -17.86
N VAL A 164 5.16 -2.90 -17.96
CA VAL A 164 6.18 -1.98 -17.43
C VAL A 164 5.67 -1.34 -16.15
N PHE A 165 6.43 -1.46 -15.05
CA PHE A 165 6.11 -0.76 -13.82
C PHE A 165 7.32 -0.02 -13.21
N ALA A 166 7.05 1.03 -12.45
CA ALA A 166 8.05 1.76 -11.67
C ALA A 166 7.70 1.77 -10.17
N ASP A 167 8.69 1.51 -9.32
CA ASP A 167 8.59 1.50 -7.86
C ASP A 167 9.45 2.64 -7.28
N LEU A 168 8.76 3.72 -6.88
CA LEU A 168 9.37 4.96 -6.40
C LEU A 168 9.48 4.92 -4.87
N CYS A 169 10.69 5.18 -4.37
CA CYS A 169 11.00 5.08 -2.94
C CYS A 169 10.65 3.70 -2.34
N GLY A 170 10.70 2.64 -3.16
CA GLY A 170 10.16 1.32 -2.83
C GLY A 170 11.11 0.36 -2.13
N ALA A 171 12.38 0.73 -1.96
CA ALA A 171 13.36 -0.15 -1.32
C ALA A 171 12.92 -0.51 0.12
N PRO A 172 13.08 -1.77 0.57
CA PRO A 172 13.86 -2.85 -0.05
C PRO A 172 13.18 -3.59 -1.22
N GLY A 173 11.95 -3.24 -1.60
CA GLY A 173 11.29 -3.76 -2.81
C GLY A 173 10.07 -4.64 -2.57
N GLY A 174 9.37 -4.53 -1.44
CA GLY A 174 8.19 -5.36 -1.14
C GLY A 174 7.05 -5.21 -2.17
N PHE A 175 6.79 -3.99 -2.66
CA PHE A 175 5.80 -3.77 -3.73
C PHE A 175 6.22 -4.45 -5.03
N SER A 176 7.46 -4.23 -5.46
CA SER A 176 8.06 -4.91 -6.61
C SER A 176 7.99 -6.44 -6.48
N GLU A 177 8.30 -6.98 -5.31
CA GLU A 177 8.25 -8.42 -5.04
C GLU A 177 6.84 -8.99 -5.19
N TYR A 178 5.83 -8.31 -4.66
CA TYR A 178 4.43 -8.71 -4.83
C TYR A 178 4.00 -8.72 -6.30
N ILE A 179 4.35 -7.69 -7.06
CA ILE A 179 4.01 -7.59 -8.49
C ILE A 179 4.59 -8.78 -9.25
N PHE A 180 5.87 -9.09 -9.05
CA PHE A 180 6.49 -10.26 -9.69
C PHE A 180 5.93 -11.59 -9.23
N TYR A 181 5.66 -11.74 -7.92
CA TYR A 181 4.98 -12.93 -7.38
C TYR A 181 3.64 -13.16 -8.09
N ARG A 182 2.81 -12.12 -8.21
CA ARG A 182 1.48 -12.24 -8.80
C ARG A 182 1.50 -12.62 -10.29
N LEU A 183 2.50 -12.17 -11.04
CA LEU A 183 2.67 -12.57 -12.44
C LEU A 183 2.99 -14.05 -12.62
N LYS A 184 3.71 -14.65 -11.66
CA LYS A 184 3.94 -16.10 -11.63
C LYS A 184 2.71 -16.87 -11.16
N HIS A 185 1.89 -16.25 -10.31
CA HIS A 185 0.69 -16.82 -9.71
C HIS A 185 -0.57 -16.06 -10.14
N PRO A 186 -0.91 -16.04 -11.45
CA PRO A 186 -2.00 -15.23 -11.97
C PRO A 186 -3.34 -15.71 -11.43
N VAL A 187 -4.16 -14.76 -10.99
CA VAL A 187 -5.54 -15.02 -10.58
C VAL A 187 -6.41 -15.01 -11.83
N LYS A 188 -7.22 -16.06 -12.02
CA LYS A 188 -8.26 -16.06 -13.07
C LYS A 188 -9.36 -15.10 -12.64
N VAL A 189 -9.39 -13.92 -13.25
CA VAL A 189 -10.51 -13.00 -13.13
C VAL A 189 -11.55 -13.43 -14.17
N ALA A 190 -12.79 -13.68 -13.75
CA ALA A 190 -13.90 -13.73 -14.68
C ALA A 190 -14.08 -12.31 -15.20
N ILE A 191 -13.44 -12.00 -16.32
CA ILE A 191 -13.66 -10.71 -16.97
C ILE A 191 -15.05 -10.80 -17.58
N GLU A 192 -16.07 -10.34 -16.87
CA GLU A 192 -17.27 -9.85 -17.56
C GLU A 192 -16.77 -8.86 -18.61
N GLU A 193 -17.16 -9.08 -19.87
CA GLU A 193 -16.61 -8.38 -21.03
C GLU A 193 -16.68 -6.86 -20.83
N ILE A 194 -15.57 -6.27 -20.34
CA ILE A 194 -15.39 -4.83 -20.35
C ILE A 194 -15.47 -4.41 -21.82
N ASP A 195 -16.58 -3.73 -22.09
CA ASP A 195 -17.14 -3.29 -23.34
C ASP A 195 -16.08 -2.91 -24.39
N ARG A 196 -16.07 -3.66 -25.49
CA ARG A 196 -15.12 -3.58 -26.59
C ARG A 196 -15.32 -2.34 -27.47
N ASP A 197 -16.37 -1.56 -27.24
CA ASP A 197 -16.70 -0.39 -28.08
C ASP A 197 -16.18 0.95 -27.54
N ARG A 198 -15.84 1.06 -26.25
CA ARG A 198 -15.34 2.33 -25.68
C ARG A 198 -13.89 2.67 -26.02
N LEU A 199 -13.07 1.68 -26.41
CA LEU A 199 -11.64 1.90 -26.73
C LEU A 199 -11.39 2.30 -28.20
N LYS A 200 -12.38 2.18 -29.09
CA LYS A 200 -12.23 2.53 -30.51
C LYS A 200 -12.40 4.03 -30.80
N HIS A 201 -13.00 4.78 -29.88
CA HIS A 201 -13.32 6.19 -30.09
C HIS A 201 -12.33 7.18 -29.45
N ALA A 202 -11.26 6.72 -28.79
CA ALA A 202 -10.28 7.59 -28.13
C ALA A 202 -9.07 7.96 -29.03
N VAL A 203 -9.02 7.51 -30.28
CA VAL A 203 -7.98 7.90 -31.24
C VAL A 203 -8.52 9.01 -32.13
N SER A 204 -8.57 10.23 -31.60
CA SER A 204 -8.68 11.44 -32.39
C SER A 204 -7.80 12.51 -31.76
N GLU A 205 -6.68 12.75 -32.43
CA GLU A 205 -5.86 13.96 -32.44
C GLU A 205 -5.73 14.75 -31.13
N THR A 206 -4.65 14.50 -30.40
CA THR A 206 -3.64 15.48 -29.92
C THR A 206 -2.76 14.80 -28.88
N ALA A 207 -1.74 14.06 -29.35
CA ALA A 207 -0.69 13.53 -28.46
C ALA A 207 0.31 14.66 -28.14
N PRO A 208 0.70 14.84 -26.87
CA PRO A 208 1.68 15.84 -26.48
C PRO A 208 3.10 15.43 -26.88
N ASP A 209 3.90 16.43 -27.24
CA ASP A 209 5.24 16.27 -27.76
C ASP A 209 6.25 15.91 -26.66
N VAL A 210 6.47 14.61 -26.45
CA VAL A 210 7.61 14.07 -25.69
C VAL A 210 8.90 14.04 -26.53
N ALA A 211 8.91 14.56 -27.77
CA ALA A 211 10.05 14.46 -28.68
C ALA A 211 11.23 15.37 -28.28
N GLY A 212 11.05 16.33 -27.37
CA GLY A 212 12.10 17.25 -26.93
C GLY A 212 13.29 16.60 -26.23
N LEU A 213 13.18 15.36 -25.74
CA LEU A 213 14.32 14.59 -25.20
C LEU A 213 14.89 13.54 -26.17
N HIS A 214 14.26 13.33 -27.33
CA HIS A 214 14.65 12.28 -28.27
C HIS A 214 15.70 12.73 -29.30
N LEU A 215 15.98 14.04 -29.40
CA LEU A 215 16.78 14.61 -30.49
C LEU A 215 18.24 14.98 -30.13
N GLU A 216 18.80 14.47 -29.03
CA GLU A 216 20.24 14.68 -28.72
C GLU A 216 21.02 13.43 -28.25
N LEU A 217 20.40 12.24 -28.22
CA LEU A 217 21.06 11.03 -27.69
C LEU A 217 21.32 9.93 -28.72
N GLY A 218 21.23 10.26 -30.01
CA GLY A 218 21.43 9.34 -31.12
C GLY A 218 22.82 9.39 -31.74
N ARG A 219 23.88 8.99 -31.01
CA ARG A 219 25.08 8.38 -31.61
C ARG A 219 25.99 7.78 -30.53
N GLN A 220 26.37 6.53 -30.77
CA GLN A 220 27.25 5.66 -29.97
C GLN A 220 26.55 4.83 -28.88
N ASN A 221 26.07 3.64 -29.25
CA ASN A 221 26.75 2.40 -28.85
C ASN A 221 26.15 1.20 -29.62
N ARG A 222 26.98 0.48 -30.38
CA ARG A 222 26.65 -0.82 -30.96
C ARG A 222 27.15 -1.86 -29.96
N ASP A 223 26.27 -2.37 -29.10
CA ASP A 223 26.41 -3.66 -28.39
C ASP A 223 25.16 -3.91 -27.53
N ALA A 224 23.99 -4.03 -28.18
CA ALA A 224 22.77 -4.54 -27.54
C ALA A 224 22.69 -6.05 -27.79
N ARG A 225 22.85 -6.86 -26.74
CA ARG A 225 22.69 -8.31 -26.80
C ARG A 225 21.27 -8.65 -27.29
N ALA A 226 21.20 -9.34 -28.44
CA ALA A 226 19.95 -9.77 -29.06
C ALA A 226 19.24 -10.83 -28.21
N PHE A 227 17.93 -10.69 -28.04
CA PHE A 227 17.06 -11.69 -27.42
C PHE A 227 16.92 -12.93 -28.34
N PRO A 228 16.97 -14.16 -27.80
CA PRO A 228 16.79 -15.36 -28.61
C PRO A 228 15.35 -15.45 -29.13
N ARG A 229 15.23 -15.71 -30.43
CA ARG A 229 13.97 -16.07 -31.08
C ARG A 229 13.79 -17.57 -31.02
N SER A 230 12.83 -18.07 -30.25
CA SER A 230 12.26 -19.39 -30.44
C SER A 230 10.73 -19.29 -30.39
N SER A 231 10.10 -19.97 -31.35
CA SER A 231 8.66 -20.05 -31.55
C SER A 231 8.04 -21.03 -30.55
N GLU A 232 7.63 -20.53 -29.39
CA GLU A 232 6.76 -21.21 -28.41
C GLU A 232 6.01 -20.11 -27.65
N GLU A 233 4.79 -20.39 -27.20
CA GLU A 233 3.81 -19.46 -26.58
C GLU A 233 4.45 -18.22 -25.90
N ALA A 234 4.14 -17.01 -26.40
CA ALA A 234 4.78 -15.78 -25.95
C ALA A 234 4.66 -15.59 -24.42
N ALA A 235 5.76 -15.82 -23.70
CA ALA A 235 5.89 -15.58 -22.28
C ALA A 235 5.50 -14.12 -21.97
N SER A 236 4.59 -13.91 -21.01
CA SER A 236 4.34 -12.57 -20.47
C SER A 236 5.68 -12.04 -19.93
N SER A 237 6.12 -10.89 -20.40
CA SER A 237 7.35 -10.25 -19.90
C SER A 237 6.97 -9.08 -19.00
N CYS A 238 7.73 -8.90 -17.92
CA CYS A 238 7.53 -7.78 -17.01
C CYS A 238 8.86 -7.08 -16.74
N LEU A 239 8.86 -5.77 -16.94
CA LEU A 239 9.98 -4.89 -16.73
C LEU A 239 9.66 -3.97 -15.56
N GLY A 240 10.30 -4.21 -14.43
CA GLY A 240 10.21 -3.38 -13.25
C GLY A 240 11.41 -2.45 -13.14
N PHE A 241 11.17 -1.24 -12.67
CA PHE A 241 12.21 -0.24 -12.48
C PHE A 241 12.10 0.40 -11.09
N GLY A 242 13.22 0.53 -10.38
CA GLY A 242 13.25 1.07 -9.03
C GLY A 242 14.14 2.31 -8.91
N MET A 243 13.68 3.29 -8.12
CA MET A 243 14.54 4.38 -7.65
C MET A 243 14.24 4.66 -6.18
N SER A 244 15.27 4.58 -5.34
CA SER A 244 15.16 4.82 -3.90
C SER A 244 16.47 5.38 -3.36
N LEU A 245 16.41 6.05 -2.22
CA LEU A 245 17.57 6.67 -1.57
C LEU A 245 18.64 5.61 -1.24
N SER A 246 19.86 5.78 -1.76
CA SER A 246 21.01 4.86 -1.59
C SER A 246 22.00 5.34 -0.51
N GLY A 247 21.70 6.43 0.21
CA GLY A 247 22.55 7.04 1.22
C GLY A 247 21.75 7.71 2.33
N SER A 248 21.99 8.99 2.59
CA SER A 248 21.22 9.78 3.55
C SER A 248 20.89 11.16 3.01
N ASN A 249 19.78 11.71 3.47
CA ASN A 249 19.39 13.10 3.28
C ASN A 249 18.79 13.65 4.59
N ASP A 250 18.21 14.84 4.55
CA ASP A 250 17.61 15.51 5.72
C ASP A 250 16.49 14.69 6.40
N ASP A 251 15.83 13.80 5.65
CA ASP A 251 14.72 12.97 6.15
C ASP A 251 15.20 11.62 6.69
N GLY A 252 16.47 11.27 6.50
CA GLY A 252 17.10 10.10 7.12
C GLY A 252 17.93 9.26 6.17
N LYS A 253 18.08 7.98 6.51
CA LYS A 253 18.92 7.02 5.78
C LYS A 253 18.07 6.09 4.92
N GLY A 254 18.47 5.95 3.67
CA GLY A 254 17.88 5.03 2.71
C GLY A 254 18.18 3.56 3.01
N VAL A 255 17.35 2.69 2.44
CA VAL A 255 17.48 1.24 2.54
C VAL A 255 17.86 0.71 1.16
N ALA A 256 18.79 -0.25 1.12
CA ALA A 256 19.17 -0.90 -0.13
C ALA A 256 18.05 -1.82 -0.65
N TRP A 257 17.94 -1.92 -1.97
CA TRP A 257 17.06 -2.89 -2.63
C TRP A 257 17.49 -4.32 -2.29
N ASN A 258 16.55 -5.20 -1.96
CA ASN A 258 16.77 -6.61 -1.70
C ASN A 258 15.92 -7.46 -2.65
N MET A 259 16.30 -7.47 -3.93
CA MET A 259 15.64 -8.29 -4.95
C MET A 259 16.15 -9.73 -4.96
N GLU A 260 17.18 -10.05 -4.18
CA GLU A 260 17.70 -11.43 -4.09
C GLU A 260 16.72 -12.33 -3.35
N HIS A 261 16.00 -11.80 -2.35
CA HIS A 261 14.90 -12.50 -1.68
C HIS A 261 13.82 -12.95 -2.68
N LEU A 262 13.41 -12.07 -3.60
CA LEU A 262 12.48 -12.42 -4.65
C LEU A 262 13.00 -13.57 -5.52
N LYS A 263 14.29 -13.54 -5.90
CA LYS A 263 14.90 -14.60 -6.70
C LYS A 263 14.95 -15.93 -5.96
N GLU A 264 15.33 -15.90 -4.69
CA GLU A 264 15.51 -17.10 -3.85
C GLU A 264 14.17 -17.78 -3.54
N TYR A 265 13.13 -17.01 -3.20
CA TYR A 265 11.89 -17.56 -2.64
C TYR A 265 10.74 -17.62 -3.63
N HIS A 266 10.67 -16.71 -4.60
CA HIS A 266 9.51 -16.61 -5.50
C HIS A 266 9.84 -17.01 -6.94
N LEU A 267 11.11 -16.95 -7.35
CA LEU A 267 11.52 -17.17 -8.74
C LEU A 267 12.49 -18.34 -8.84
N ASP A 268 11.96 -19.57 -8.70
CA ASP A 268 12.68 -20.83 -8.86
C ASP A 268 13.62 -20.85 -10.09
N LYS A 269 14.75 -21.55 -9.95
CA LYS A 269 15.82 -21.71 -10.96
C LYS A 269 15.41 -22.58 -12.16
N SER A 270 14.21 -23.17 -12.13
CA SER A 270 13.76 -24.10 -13.17
C SER A 270 12.42 -23.66 -13.81
N HIS A 271 12.50 -23.27 -15.09
CA HIS A 271 11.42 -23.17 -16.09
C HIS A 271 10.33 -22.08 -15.95
N GLY A 272 10.48 -20.99 -16.73
CA GLY A 272 9.96 -21.04 -18.10
C GLY A 272 8.66 -20.30 -18.49
N ARG A 273 8.10 -19.38 -17.71
CA ARG A 273 6.86 -18.67 -18.17
C ARG A 273 6.85 -17.14 -18.14
N CYS A 274 7.70 -16.48 -17.37
CA CYS A 274 7.77 -15.02 -17.34
C CYS A 274 9.23 -14.55 -17.26
N GLN A 275 9.69 -13.83 -18.28
CA GLN A 275 10.97 -13.10 -18.18
C GLN A 275 10.71 -11.85 -17.34
N TYR A 276 11.29 -11.83 -16.14
CA TYR A 276 11.27 -10.67 -15.27
C TYR A 276 12.63 -9.97 -15.34
N VAL A 277 12.59 -8.65 -15.46
CA VAL A 277 13.78 -7.81 -15.37
C VAL A 277 13.46 -6.72 -14.37
N PHE A 278 14.30 -6.59 -13.34
CA PHE A 278 14.23 -5.46 -12.42
C PHE A 278 15.53 -4.66 -12.50
N GLN A 279 15.44 -3.38 -12.83
CA GLN A 279 16.58 -2.48 -12.89
C GLN A 279 16.40 -1.33 -11.92
N THR A 280 17.47 -0.96 -11.23
CA THR A 280 17.46 0.18 -10.31
C THR A 280 18.36 1.28 -10.82
N THR A 281 18.01 2.52 -10.55
CA THR A 281 18.89 3.68 -10.73
C THR A 281 19.06 4.42 -9.42
N SER A 282 20.29 4.89 -9.18
CA SER A 282 20.59 5.85 -8.10
C SER A 282 20.54 7.29 -8.60
N GLY A 283 19.97 7.53 -9.78
CA GLY A 283 19.85 8.88 -10.33
C GLY A 283 21.15 9.45 -10.90
N ASP A 284 21.11 10.72 -11.27
CA ASP A 284 22.25 11.49 -11.83
C ASP A 284 23.33 11.74 -10.78
N ASP A 285 22.92 12.04 -9.54
CA ASP A 285 23.82 12.34 -8.42
C ASP A 285 24.24 11.10 -7.61
N GLY A 286 23.79 9.91 -8.01
CA GLY A 286 24.09 8.65 -7.32
C GLY A 286 23.39 8.45 -5.98
N THR A 287 22.52 9.37 -5.54
CA THR A 287 21.82 9.30 -4.24
C THR A 287 20.48 8.58 -4.31
N GLY A 288 19.83 8.52 -5.47
CA GLY A 288 18.48 8.00 -5.65
C GLY A 288 17.40 8.82 -4.93
N SER A 289 17.73 10.02 -4.45
CA SER A 289 16.80 10.93 -3.80
C SER A 289 15.73 11.40 -4.79
N ILE A 290 14.45 11.17 -4.46
CA ILE A 290 13.31 11.64 -5.26
C ILE A 290 13.18 13.17 -5.25
N TYR A 291 13.89 13.86 -4.36
CA TYR A 291 13.90 15.33 -4.29
C TYR A 291 14.72 15.96 -5.42
N THR A 292 15.74 15.27 -5.91
CA THR A 292 16.56 15.75 -7.03
C THR A 292 15.87 15.39 -8.34
N TRP A 293 15.34 16.39 -9.06
CA TRP A 293 14.61 16.12 -10.31
C TRP A 293 15.45 15.41 -11.38
N LYS A 294 16.76 15.68 -11.42
CA LYS A 294 17.68 14.98 -12.32
C LYS A 294 17.70 13.46 -12.09
N ASN A 295 17.46 13.00 -10.86
CA ASN A 295 17.36 11.56 -10.57
C ASN A 295 16.11 10.95 -11.24
N THR A 296 14.98 11.66 -11.20
CA THR A 296 13.77 11.27 -11.95
C THR A 296 14.03 11.22 -13.46
N LEU A 297 14.77 12.20 -14.01
CA LEU A 297 15.17 12.18 -15.42
C LEU A 297 16.06 10.97 -15.75
N SER A 298 16.96 10.59 -14.86
CA SER A 298 17.78 9.37 -15.02
C SER A 298 16.94 8.09 -15.01
N LEU A 299 15.86 8.04 -14.21
CA LEU A 299 14.90 6.94 -14.24
C LEU A 299 14.12 6.90 -15.57
N LEU A 300 13.60 8.04 -16.02
CA LEU A 300 12.94 8.17 -17.33
C LEU A 300 13.86 7.68 -18.46
N LYS A 301 15.13 8.11 -18.44
CA LYS A 301 16.15 7.72 -19.42
C LYS A 301 16.44 6.22 -19.36
N LEU A 302 16.57 5.63 -18.16
CA LEU A 302 16.78 4.20 -17.99
C LEU A 302 15.64 3.39 -18.62
N ILE A 303 14.39 3.75 -18.33
CA ILE A 303 13.22 3.04 -18.85
C ILE A 303 13.13 3.20 -20.36
N SER A 304 13.22 4.44 -20.86
CA SER A 304 13.17 4.73 -22.30
C SER A 304 14.26 4.00 -23.08
N THR A 305 15.50 3.99 -22.58
CA THR A 305 16.62 3.27 -23.22
C THR A 305 16.42 1.75 -23.19
N THR A 306 15.85 1.22 -22.11
CA THR A 306 15.55 -0.22 -21.99
C THR A 306 14.45 -0.65 -22.94
N LEU A 307 13.43 0.19 -23.16
CA LEU A 307 12.35 -0.07 -24.10
C LEU A 307 12.78 0.14 -25.56
N GLY A 308 13.71 1.06 -25.82
CA GLY A 308 14.21 1.38 -27.16
C GLY A 308 13.09 1.76 -28.12
N GLU A 309 13.11 1.22 -29.34
CA GLU A 309 12.06 1.44 -30.35
C GLU A 309 10.67 0.93 -29.92
N LYS A 310 10.58 0.11 -28.86
CA LYS A 310 9.32 -0.38 -28.30
C LYS A 310 8.70 0.57 -27.26
N ALA A 311 9.37 1.68 -26.93
CA ALA A 311 8.85 2.67 -26.01
C ALA A 311 7.51 3.24 -26.53
N PRO A 312 6.41 3.19 -25.74
CA PRO A 312 5.16 3.78 -26.17
C PRO A 312 5.28 5.30 -26.30
N ARG A 313 4.53 5.88 -27.24
CA ARG A 313 4.51 7.33 -27.47
C ARG A 313 3.70 8.10 -26.44
N ASP A 314 2.84 7.40 -25.70
CA ASP A 314 1.87 7.91 -24.74
C ASP A 314 2.34 7.82 -23.29
N GLY A 315 3.62 7.45 -23.05
CA GLY A 315 4.27 7.32 -21.74
C GLY A 315 5.00 5.98 -21.57
N LEU A 316 5.66 5.76 -20.43
CA LEU A 316 6.63 4.67 -20.28
C LEU A 316 6.11 3.47 -19.45
N ALA A 317 5.32 3.73 -18.41
CA ALA A 317 4.93 2.72 -17.42
C ALA A 317 3.41 2.51 -17.35
N ASN A 318 2.97 1.25 -17.33
CA ASN A 318 1.57 0.87 -17.09
C ASN A 318 1.16 1.10 -15.63
N LEU A 319 2.10 0.89 -14.71
CA LEU A 319 1.87 0.98 -13.27
C LEU A 319 3.01 1.77 -12.62
N VAL A 320 2.67 2.76 -11.81
CA VAL A 320 3.63 3.38 -10.90
C VAL A 320 3.14 3.18 -9.48
N VAL A 321 4.03 2.73 -8.60
CA VAL A 321 3.76 2.57 -7.17
C VAL A 321 4.76 3.41 -6.37
N ALA A 322 4.30 3.99 -5.26
CA ALA A 322 5.07 4.92 -4.46
C ALA A 322 4.77 4.73 -2.96
N ASP A 323 5.73 4.20 -2.20
CA ASP A 323 5.59 3.87 -0.76
C ASP A 323 6.55 4.67 0.15
N GLY A 324 7.07 5.80 -0.34
CA GLY A 324 8.05 6.61 0.39
C GLY A 324 7.54 7.15 1.72
N GLY A 325 8.41 7.12 2.73
CA GLY A 325 8.18 7.66 4.07
C GLY A 325 9.48 7.67 4.88
N PHE A 326 9.46 8.35 6.04
CA PHE A 326 10.65 8.53 6.86
C PHE A 326 10.34 8.61 8.37
N ASP A 327 11.37 8.41 9.21
CA ASP A 327 11.21 8.23 10.66
C ASP A 327 10.61 9.46 11.36
N ALA A 328 11.10 10.68 11.08
CA ALA A 328 10.56 11.88 11.71
C ALA A 328 9.07 12.09 11.42
N GLN A 329 8.63 11.72 10.22
CA GLN A 329 7.23 11.75 9.81
C GLN A 329 6.40 10.63 10.44
N ARG A 330 7.02 9.49 10.82
CA ARG A 330 6.34 8.38 11.49
C ARG A 330 5.93 8.73 12.91
N ASP A 331 6.78 9.46 13.62
CA ASP A 331 6.67 9.67 15.07
C ASP A 331 6.00 11.02 15.41
N SER A 332 5.50 11.74 14.40
CA SER A 332 4.85 13.04 14.52
C SER A 332 3.31 12.93 14.45
N ASN A 333 2.62 13.89 15.09
CA ASN A 333 1.18 14.12 14.90
C ASN A 333 0.87 14.90 13.61
N CYS A 334 1.87 15.52 12.98
CA CYS A 334 1.76 16.30 11.75
C CYS A 334 2.28 15.53 10.53
N GLN A 335 1.95 14.24 10.42
CA GLN A 335 2.49 13.35 9.36
C GLN A 335 2.19 13.87 7.95
N GLU A 336 1.00 14.44 7.74
CA GLU A 336 0.59 15.03 6.46
C GLU A 336 1.55 16.15 6.02
N SER A 337 1.82 17.12 6.90
CA SER A 337 2.71 18.24 6.61
C SER A 337 4.12 17.80 6.27
N LEU A 338 4.67 16.90 7.09
CA LEU A 338 6.04 16.40 6.92
C LEU A 338 6.18 15.58 5.63
N ALA A 339 5.17 14.77 5.31
CA ALA A 339 5.18 13.94 4.11
C ALA A 339 4.91 14.74 2.82
N HIS A 340 4.37 15.96 2.90
CA HIS A 340 3.91 16.70 1.71
C HIS A 340 4.98 16.80 0.62
N LYS A 341 6.23 17.08 1.01
CA LYS A 341 7.35 17.18 0.06
C LYS A 341 7.60 15.86 -0.70
N ILE A 342 7.68 14.73 -0.01
CA ILE A 342 7.92 13.42 -0.63
C ILE A 342 6.73 12.96 -1.45
N VAL A 343 5.50 13.23 -1.01
CA VAL A 343 4.28 12.90 -1.74
C VAL A 343 4.20 13.68 -3.06
N VAL A 344 4.50 14.99 -3.05
CA VAL A 344 4.56 15.80 -4.28
C VAL A 344 5.65 15.31 -5.22
N CYS A 345 6.86 15.04 -4.74
CA CYS A 345 7.95 14.56 -5.60
C CYS A 345 7.67 13.19 -6.23
N GLN A 346 7.10 12.25 -5.46
CA GLN A 346 6.67 10.94 -5.99
C GLN A 346 5.56 11.10 -7.03
N THR A 347 4.60 12.00 -6.79
CA THR A 347 3.52 12.30 -7.75
C THR A 347 4.06 12.89 -9.05
N ALA A 348 4.97 13.87 -8.96
CA ALA A 348 5.57 14.50 -10.14
C ALA A 348 6.29 13.46 -11.01
N ALA A 349 7.08 12.58 -10.38
CA ALA A 349 7.74 11.48 -11.07
C ALA A 349 6.73 10.51 -11.70
N ALA A 350 5.69 10.11 -10.97
CA ALA A 350 4.66 9.21 -11.47
C ALA A 350 3.94 9.76 -12.70
N LEU A 351 3.48 11.02 -12.65
CA LEU A 351 2.81 11.68 -13.79
C LEU A 351 3.73 11.80 -15.02
N SER A 352 5.05 11.92 -14.84
CA SER A 352 6.00 11.90 -15.96
C SER A 352 6.28 10.50 -16.52
N LEU A 353 6.05 9.44 -15.72
CA LEU A 353 6.35 8.05 -16.10
C LEU A 353 5.15 7.34 -16.72
N LEU A 354 3.94 7.65 -16.25
CA LEU A 354 2.73 6.94 -16.61
C LEU A 354 2.41 7.07 -18.10
N ARG A 355 1.98 5.95 -18.68
CA ARG A 355 1.33 5.96 -19.98
C ARG A 355 -0.17 6.18 -19.88
N VAL A 356 -0.80 6.63 -20.96
CA VAL A 356 -2.27 6.72 -21.03
C VAL A 356 -2.91 5.36 -20.72
N GLY A 357 -3.96 5.38 -19.90
CA GLY A 357 -4.60 4.18 -19.32
C GLY A 357 -3.88 3.62 -18.09
N GLY A 358 -2.72 4.16 -17.71
CA GLY A 358 -1.91 3.68 -16.60
C GLY A 358 -2.56 3.85 -15.22
N THR A 359 -2.01 3.14 -14.23
CA THR A 359 -2.46 3.15 -12.83
C THR A 359 -1.39 3.67 -11.90
N PHE A 360 -1.78 4.46 -10.90
CA PHE A 360 -0.90 5.03 -9.88
C PHE A 360 -1.36 4.64 -8.48
N VAL A 361 -0.44 4.12 -7.65
CA VAL A 361 -0.68 3.86 -6.23
C VAL A 361 0.29 4.68 -5.39
N LEU A 362 -0.22 5.51 -4.49
CA LEU A 362 0.58 6.46 -3.72
C LEU A 362 0.23 6.41 -2.24
N LYS A 363 1.24 6.23 -1.39
CA LYS A 363 1.11 6.38 0.06
C LYS A 363 1.01 7.86 0.46
N MET A 364 0.12 8.13 1.40
CA MET A 364 -0.05 9.44 2.04
C MET A 364 -0.63 9.34 3.46
N PHE A 365 -0.84 10.47 4.14
CA PHE A 365 -1.15 10.49 5.58
C PHE A 365 -2.35 11.35 5.99
N GLY A 366 -2.95 12.14 5.10
CA GLY A 366 -4.08 12.99 5.46
C GLY A 366 -4.62 13.79 4.28
N PHE A 367 -5.71 14.51 4.51
CA PHE A 367 -6.40 15.34 3.51
C PHE A 367 -6.77 16.72 4.08
N ARG A 368 -6.12 17.17 5.16
CA ARG A 368 -6.55 18.34 5.93
C ARG A 368 -5.87 19.62 5.47
N GLU A 369 -4.68 19.51 4.91
CA GLU A 369 -3.96 20.65 4.37
C GLU A 369 -4.47 21.02 2.99
N THR A 370 -4.69 22.33 2.78
CA THR A 370 -5.05 22.90 1.49
C THR A 370 -4.05 22.52 0.40
N ARG A 371 -2.76 22.42 0.74
CA ARG A 371 -1.70 22.02 -0.19
C ARG A 371 -1.88 20.58 -0.70
N THR A 372 -2.30 19.68 0.18
CA THR A 372 -2.59 18.28 -0.18
C THR A 372 -3.88 18.18 -1.00
N ARG A 373 -4.97 18.87 -0.59
CA ARG A 373 -6.22 18.90 -1.38
C ARG A 373 -6.02 19.49 -2.78
N ARG A 374 -5.18 20.53 -2.91
CA ARG A 374 -4.80 21.10 -4.21
C ARG A 374 -4.12 20.08 -5.11
N MET A 375 -3.13 19.36 -4.58
CA MET A 375 -2.46 18.31 -5.34
C MET A 375 -3.43 17.18 -5.73
N LEU A 376 -4.29 16.72 -4.81
CA LEU A 376 -5.28 15.69 -5.10
C LEU A 376 -6.31 16.13 -6.15
N SER A 377 -6.74 17.39 -6.11
CA SER A 377 -7.62 17.97 -7.13
C SER A 377 -6.97 17.93 -8.52
N TYR A 378 -5.69 18.28 -8.63
CA TYR A 378 -4.94 18.15 -9.88
C TYR A 378 -4.86 16.69 -10.34
N ILE A 379 -4.50 15.77 -9.43
CA ILE A 379 -4.43 14.33 -9.75
C ILE A 379 -5.81 13.85 -10.21
N TYR A 380 -6.90 14.27 -9.58
CA TYR A 380 -8.25 13.88 -9.97
C TYR A 380 -8.58 14.25 -11.42
N GLU A 381 -8.05 15.35 -11.92
CA GLU A 381 -8.16 15.78 -13.31
C GLU A 381 -7.30 14.99 -14.31
N CYS A 382 -6.34 14.19 -13.83
CA CYS A 382 -5.45 13.41 -14.69
C CYS A 382 -5.89 11.95 -14.86
N PHE A 383 -6.88 11.47 -14.12
CA PHE A 383 -7.29 10.06 -14.13
C PHE A 383 -8.79 9.89 -14.29
N GLU A 384 -9.20 8.80 -14.93
CA GLU A 384 -10.61 8.44 -15.13
C GLU A 384 -11.35 8.26 -13.80
N LYS A 385 -10.69 7.55 -12.87
CA LYS A 385 -11.24 7.25 -11.54
C LYS A 385 -10.18 7.23 -10.47
N MET A 386 -10.60 7.54 -9.25
CA MET A 386 -9.76 7.62 -8.05
C MET A 386 -10.44 6.91 -6.88
N ALA A 387 -9.65 6.40 -5.95
CA ALA A 387 -10.13 5.92 -4.67
C ALA A 387 -9.08 6.08 -3.57
N PHE A 388 -9.55 6.01 -2.32
CA PHE A 388 -8.69 5.96 -1.14
C PHE A 388 -8.85 4.61 -0.44
N VAL A 389 -7.74 4.06 0.04
CA VAL A 389 -7.68 2.72 0.66
C VAL A 389 -6.86 2.78 1.94
N LYS A 390 -7.38 2.16 3.01
CA LYS A 390 -6.63 1.84 4.23
C LYS A 390 -6.38 0.33 4.27
N PRO A 391 -5.16 -0.15 3.94
CA PRO A 391 -4.88 -1.58 3.97
C PRO A 391 -5.00 -2.16 5.38
N VAL A 392 -5.47 -3.40 5.49
CA VAL A 392 -5.70 -4.11 6.76
C VAL A 392 -4.43 -4.20 7.60
N LEU A 393 -3.28 -4.49 6.98
CA LEU A 393 -1.99 -4.61 7.66
C LEU A 393 -1.21 -3.29 7.77
N SER A 394 -1.86 -2.17 7.50
CA SER A 394 -1.38 -0.90 7.98
C SER A 394 -1.76 -0.76 9.46
N ARG A 395 -0.89 -0.18 10.28
CA ARG A 395 -1.09 -0.07 11.74
C ARG A 395 -2.49 0.51 12.02
N PRO A 396 -3.30 -0.12 12.90
CA PRO A 396 -4.69 0.30 13.13
C PRO A 396 -4.86 1.77 13.57
N ALA A 397 -3.91 2.33 14.34
CA ALA A 397 -3.92 3.73 14.80
C ALA A 397 -3.10 4.70 13.91
N SER A 398 -2.63 4.24 12.75
CA SER A 398 -1.81 5.04 11.83
C SER A 398 -2.67 5.80 10.82
N ALA A 399 -2.24 7.03 10.52
CA ALA A 399 -2.85 7.85 9.49
C ALA A 399 -2.46 7.42 8.05
N GLU A 400 -1.58 6.42 7.90
CA GLU A 400 -1.16 5.88 6.61
C GLU A 400 -2.37 5.38 5.82
N ARG A 401 -2.51 5.88 4.60
CA ARG A 401 -3.54 5.54 3.63
C ARG A 401 -2.95 5.59 2.22
N TYR A 402 -3.63 4.99 1.25
CA TYR A 402 -3.18 4.94 -0.13
C TYR A 402 -4.22 5.60 -1.03
N LEU A 403 -3.73 6.44 -1.93
CA LEU A 403 -4.43 6.91 -3.10
C LEU A 403 -4.24 5.88 -4.23
N VAL A 404 -5.32 5.49 -4.89
CA VAL A 404 -5.31 4.66 -6.09
C VAL A 404 -5.97 5.44 -7.22
N CYS A 405 -5.23 5.70 -8.30
CA CYS A 405 -5.74 6.36 -9.48
C CYS A 405 -5.66 5.41 -10.68
N TYR A 406 -6.74 5.28 -11.44
CA TYR A 406 -6.83 4.37 -12.58
C TYR A 406 -7.22 5.12 -13.84
N GLY A 407 -6.66 4.70 -14.98
CA GLY A 407 -6.97 5.26 -16.28
C GLY A 407 -6.37 6.65 -16.44
N TYR A 408 -5.04 6.76 -16.37
CA TYR A 408 -4.35 8.02 -16.62
C TYR A 408 -4.72 8.58 -18.00
N GLU A 409 -5.24 9.80 -18.06
CA GLU A 409 -5.67 10.45 -19.31
C GLU A 409 -4.60 11.40 -19.87
N GLY A 410 -3.47 11.53 -19.18
CA GLY A 410 -2.41 12.47 -19.52
C GLY A 410 -2.49 13.77 -18.74
N THR A 411 -1.35 14.42 -18.62
CA THR A 411 -1.23 15.83 -18.22
C THR A 411 -1.03 16.61 -19.52
N GLY A 412 -1.88 17.60 -19.80
CA GLY A 412 -1.93 18.29 -21.11
C GLY A 412 -0.57 18.74 -21.68
N ALA A 413 -0.53 19.12 -22.96
CA ALA A 413 0.69 19.21 -23.79
C ALA A 413 1.87 20.07 -23.33
N LYS A 414 1.77 20.77 -22.20
CA LYS A 414 2.84 21.59 -21.60
C LYS A 414 3.25 21.11 -20.20
N PHE A 415 2.96 19.86 -19.84
CA PHE A 415 3.31 19.36 -18.52
C PHE A 415 4.82 19.23 -18.35
N GLU A 416 5.36 19.96 -17.38
CA GLU A 416 6.75 19.87 -16.97
C GLU A 416 6.80 19.45 -15.50
N GLY A 417 7.18 18.19 -15.25
CA GLY A 417 7.10 17.60 -13.91
C GLY A 417 7.88 18.36 -12.83
N SER A 418 9.04 18.95 -13.16
CA SER A 418 9.79 19.82 -12.25
C SER A 418 9.03 21.10 -11.89
N LYS A 419 8.48 21.80 -12.89
CA LYS A 419 7.69 23.02 -12.67
C LYS A 419 6.42 22.71 -11.87
N TRP A 420 5.72 21.62 -12.20
CA TRP A 420 4.55 21.19 -11.46
C TRP A 420 4.88 20.88 -10.00
N ARG A 421 5.97 20.15 -9.76
CA ARG A 421 6.47 19.86 -8.40
C ARG A 421 6.71 21.15 -7.63
N ASP A 422 7.46 22.08 -8.21
CA ASP A 422 7.84 23.33 -7.56
C ASP A 422 6.59 24.19 -7.26
N GLN A 423 5.61 24.23 -8.17
CA GLN A 423 4.31 24.87 -7.95
C GLN A 423 3.51 24.22 -6.80
N MET A 424 3.49 22.89 -6.72
CA MET A 424 2.79 22.17 -5.65
C MET A 424 3.46 22.28 -4.29
N LEU A 425 4.78 22.48 -4.25
CA LEU A 425 5.55 22.76 -3.03
C LEU A 425 5.47 24.22 -2.59
N ALA A 426 5.30 25.15 -3.53
CA ALA A 426 5.22 26.56 -3.22
C ALA A 426 3.99 26.90 -2.35
N THR A 427 4.23 27.75 -1.36
CA THR A 427 3.18 28.44 -0.61
C THR A 427 2.51 29.42 -1.57
N MET A 428 1.27 29.14 -1.95
CA MET A 428 0.49 30.01 -2.83
C MET A 428 -0.81 30.36 -2.13
N ASP A 429 -1.29 31.57 -2.38
CA ASP A 429 -2.67 31.96 -2.09
C ASP A 429 -3.62 31.06 -2.91
N GLY A 430 -4.83 30.82 -2.41
CA GLY A 430 -5.75 29.75 -2.84
C GLY A 430 -6.26 29.75 -4.29
N THR A 431 -5.63 30.48 -5.21
CA THR A 431 -6.05 30.69 -6.61
C THR A 431 -5.89 29.46 -7.51
N LEU A 432 -5.02 28.51 -7.18
CA LEU A 432 -4.77 27.28 -7.95
C LEU A 432 -5.59 26.07 -7.48
N TYR A 433 -6.44 26.23 -6.46
CA TYR A 433 -7.24 25.15 -5.92
C TYR A 433 -8.61 25.09 -6.58
N ARG A 434 -8.79 24.13 -7.49
CA ARG A 434 -10.12 23.82 -8.03
C ARG A 434 -10.85 22.89 -7.06
N LYS A 435 -11.95 23.35 -6.49
CA LYS A 435 -12.77 22.54 -5.59
C LYS A 435 -13.68 21.61 -6.38
N HIS A 436 -13.56 20.31 -6.17
CA HIS A 436 -14.45 19.30 -6.76
C HIS A 436 -15.33 18.72 -5.67
N THR A 437 -16.59 19.14 -5.57
CA THR A 437 -17.50 18.74 -4.47
C THR A 437 -17.51 17.24 -4.21
N PRO A 438 -17.61 16.35 -5.23
CA PRO A 438 -17.60 14.91 -4.98
C PRO A 438 -16.27 14.41 -4.37
N LEU A 439 -15.13 14.94 -4.80
CA LEU A 439 -13.81 14.58 -4.27
C LEU A 439 -13.64 15.09 -2.83
N GLU A 440 -14.11 16.31 -2.54
CA GLU A 440 -14.11 16.87 -1.19
C GLU A 440 -14.92 16.02 -0.22
N THR A 441 -16.14 15.64 -0.61
CA THR A 441 -16.99 14.76 0.20
C THR A 441 -16.36 13.39 0.42
N LEU A 442 -15.69 12.82 -0.61
CA LEU A 442 -14.97 11.56 -0.46
C LEU A 442 -13.80 11.69 0.52
N MET A 443 -13.00 12.76 0.42
CA MET A 443 -11.89 13.01 1.34
C MET A 443 -12.37 13.22 2.78
N ASP A 444 -13.42 14.03 2.97
CA ASP A 444 -13.96 14.32 4.31
C ASP A 444 -14.58 13.07 4.96
N SER A 445 -15.34 12.27 4.22
CA SER A 445 -15.92 11.02 4.72
C SER A 445 -14.84 9.99 5.07
N PHE A 446 -13.86 9.81 4.19
CA PHE A 446 -12.75 8.89 4.45
C PHE A 446 -11.92 9.32 5.67
N ASP A 447 -11.66 10.63 5.83
CA ASP A 447 -10.93 11.12 7.01
C ASP A 447 -11.72 10.91 8.29
N GLN A 448 -13.05 11.10 8.26
CA GLN A 448 -13.91 10.84 9.41
C GLN A 448 -13.84 9.36 9.84
N GLU A 449 -14.02 8.44 8.89
CA GLU A 449 -13.95 7.00 9.15
C GLU A 449 -12.56 6.60 9.68
N MET A 450 -11.49 7.18 9.13
CA MET A 450 -10.12 6.95 9.61
C MET A 450 -9.90 7.44 11.03
N LEU A 451 -10.44 8.61 11.37
CA LEU A 451 -10.33 9.17 12.71
C LEU A 451 -11.10 8.33 13.73
N MET A 452 -12.32 7.92 13.41
CA MET A 452 -13.12 7.02 14.27
C MET A 452 -12.39 5.69 14.48
N LEU A 453 -11.91 5.04 13.40
CA LEU A 453 -11.13 3.80 13.51
C LEU A 453 -9.91 3.96 14.41
N ASN A 454 -9.16 5.06 14.25
CA ASN A 454 -7.99 5.34 15.07
C ASN A 454 -8.35 5.54 16.54
N ILE A 455 -9.43 6.28 16.83
CA ILE A 455 -9.93 6.52 18.20
C ILE A 455 -10.32 5.19 18.85
N ASP A 456 -11.14 4.38 18.18
CA ASP A 456 -11.62 3.10 18.70
C ASP A 456 -10.47 2.12 18.95
N THR A 457 -9.49 2.10 18.04
CA THR A 457 -8.26 1.33 18.20
C THR A 457 -7.49 1.81 19.44
N CYS A 458 -7.26 3.11 19.58
CA CYS A 458 -6.52 3.67 20.70
C CYS A 458 -7.22 3.36 22.04
N LYS A 459 -8.54 3.50 22.12
CA LYS A 459 -9.35 3.12 23.29
C LYS A 459 -9.20 1.62 23.60
N SER A 460 -9.28 0.76 22.59
CA SER A 460 -9.09 -0.69 22.75
C SER A 460 -7.68 -1.06 23.25
N ILE A 461 -6.65 -0.31 22.84
CA ILE A 461 -5.27 -0.50 23.33
C ILE A 461 -5.16 -0.09 24.79
N ILE A 462 -5.75 1.05 25.19
CA ILE A 462 -5.76 1.51 26.57
C ILE A 462 -6.42 0.46 27.46
N GLU A 463 -7.63 0.02 27.10
CA GLU A 463 -8.37 -1.01 27.84
C GLU A 463 -7.54 -2.30 28.00
N TYR A 464 -6.89 -2.76 26.93
CA TYR A 464 -6.01 -3.93 26.98
C TYR A 464 -4.82 -3.74 27.93
N LEU A 465 -4.17 -2.58 27.90
CA LEU A 465 -3.02 -2.29 28.77
C LEU A 465 -3.46 -2.23 30.24
N GLU A 466 -4.60 -1.63 30.54
CA GLU A 466 -5.17 -1.57 31.89
C GLU A 466 -5.53 -2.96 32.44
N VAL A 467 -6.18 -3.80 31.64
CA VAL A 467 -6.49 -5.21 32.02
C VAL A 467 -5.19 -5.97 32.31
N LYS A 468 -4.18 -5.79 31.47
CA LYS A 468 -2.87 -6.43 31.64
C LYS A 468 -2.15 -5.95 32.91
N GLU A 469 -2.22 -4.67 33.25
CA GLU A 469 -1.65 -4.13 34.49
C GLU A 469 -2.37 -4.65 35.74
N ARG A 470 -3.68 -4.91 35.66
CA ARG A 470 -4.45 -5.54 36.74
C ARG A 470 -4.16 -7.03 36.95
N GLY A 471 -3.33 -7.65 36.11
CA GLY A 471 -2.96 -9.07 36.21
C GLY A 471 -4.10 -10.03 35.89
N GLU A 472 -5.16 -9.55 35.24
CA GLU A 472 -6.29 -10.35 34.83
C GLU A 472 -5.89 -11.31 33.69
N VAL A 473 -6.42 -12.54 33.73
CA VAL A 473 -6.20 -13.52 32.66
C VAL A 473 -6.92 -13.05 31.41
N LEU A 474 -6.17 -12.41 30.51
CA LEU A 474 -6.60 -12.20 29.14
C LEU A 474 -6.93 -13.57 28.53
N HIS A 475 -8.22 -13.84 28.33
CA HIS A 475 -8.62 -14.92 27.44
C HIS A 475 -7.91 -14.67 26.13
N SER A 476 -7.13 -15.64 25.67
CA SER A 476 -6.42 -15.58 24.40
C SER A 476 -7.40 -15.07 23.36
N ARG A 477 -7.26 -13.79 22.95
CA ARG A 477 -7.87 -13.35 21.70
C ARG A 477 -7.38 -14.37 20.68
N SER A 478 -8.33 -15.05 20.05
CA SER A 478 -8.07 -16.04 19.01
C SER A 478 -6.95 -15.50 18.13
N ASN A 479 -5.83 -16.22 18.04
CA ASN A 479 -4.75 -15.86 17.12
C ASN A 479 -5.40 -15.45 15.80
N LEU A 480 -5.12 -14.23 15.32
CA LEU A 480 -5.63 -13.74 14.06
C LEU A 480 -5.38 -14.83 13.01
N ASP A 481 -6.43 -15.44 12.46
CA ASP A 481 -6.24 -16.52 11.50
C ASP A 481 -5.77 -15.91 10.18
N THR A 482 -4.45 -15.84 10.01
CA THR A 482 -3.82 -15.26 8.83
C THR A 482 -4.21 -15.99 7.54
N ARG A 483 -4.71 -17.23 7.64
CA ARG A 483 -5.17 -18.02 6.49
C ARG A 483 -6.39 -17.42 5.80
N VAL A 484 -7.24 -16.72 6.56
CA VAL A 484 -8.40 -16.01 5.99
C VAL A 484 -7.91 -14.91 5.03
N TYR A 485 -6.88 -14.16 5.45
CA TYR A 485 -6.29 -13.10 4.64
C TYR A 485 -5.48 -13.65 3.47
N GLU A 486 -4.68 -14.70 3.68
CA GLU A 486 -3.96 -15.38 2.60
C GLU A 486 -4.92 -15.91 1.52
N SER A 487 -6.06 -16.46 1.92
CA SER A 487 -7.09 -16.95 1.00
C SER A 487 -7.80 -15.80 0.27
N ALA A 488 -8.18 -14.75 0.98
CA ALA A 488 -8.81 -13.56 0.41
C ALA A 488 -7.91 -12.86 -0.61
N TRP A 489 -6.61 -12.76 -0.32
CA TRP A 489 -5.62 -12.12 -1.19
C TRP A 489 -4.96 -13.09 -2.17
N LYS A 490 -5.40 -14.35 -2.23
CA LYS A 490 -4.88 -15.37 -3.17
C LYS A 490 -3.36 -15.50 -3.10
N LEU A 491 -2.82 -15.60 -1.89
CA LEU A 491 -1.37 -15.75 -1.63
C LEU A 491 -0.94 -17.21 -1.44
N ARG A 492 -1.85 -18.17 -1.63
CA ARG A 492 -1.62 -19.62 -1.58
C ARG A 492 -2.27 -20.32 -2.76
#